data_AF-A0A1Y4LKY1-F1
#
_entry.id   AF-A0A1Y4LKY1-F1
#
_cell.length_a   1.000
_cell.length_b   1.000
_cell.length_c   1.000
_cell.angle_alpha   90.00
_cell.angle_beta   90.00
_cell.angle_gamma   90.00
#
_symmetry.space_group_name_H-M   'P 1'
#
loop_
_entity.id
_entity.type
_entity.pdbx_description
1 polymer ?
#
loop_
_entity_poly.entity_id
_entity_poly.type
_entity_poly.pdbx_seq_one_letter_code
_entity_poly.pdbx_strand_id
1 'polypeptide(L)' 'MKPEYVNTFALRKVVNKDGEALEITLDASHKYMENNVTVTSNGLENVATPASDQVASLVMNRQTAISLRNLLVQTLDGET' A
#
# COMPACT_ATOMS: atom_id res chain seq x y z
N MET A 1 -6.61 2.70 -15.53
CA MET A 1 -5.20 2.58 -15.96
C MET A 1 -4.34 2.36 -14.73
N LYS A 2 -3.39 1.42 -14.79
CA LYS A 2 -2.49 1.12 -13.67
C LYS A 2 -1.45 2.24 -13.50
N PRO A 3 -1.23 2.77 -12.27
CA PRO A 3 -0.19 3.75 -11.99
C PRO A 3 1.21 3.21 -12.25
N GLU A 4 2.13 4.11 -12.60
CA GLU A 4 3.56 3.78 -12.76
C GLU A 4 4.33 3.76 -11.44
N TYR A 5 3.77 4.39 -10.39
CA TYR A 5 4.37 4.49 -9.06
C TYR A 5 3.40 3.97 -8.00
N VAL A 6 3.95 3.43 -6.91
CA VAL A 6 3.18 3.08 -5.71
C VAL A 6 2.39 4.30 -5.26
N ASN A 7 1.08 4.14 -5.13
CA ASN A 7 0.16 5.20 -4.74
C ASN A 7 -0.63 4.87 -3.47
N THR A 8 -0.40 3.71 -2.87
CA THR A 8 -1.06 3.28 -1.64
C THR A 8 -0.06 2.58 -0.72
N PHE A 9 -0.06 2.99 0.55
CA PHE A 9 0.68 2.35 1.63
C PHE A 9 -0.28 1.90 2.72
N ALA A 10 -0.05 0.73 3.30
CA ALA A 10 -0.78 0.22 4.45
C ALA A 10 0.17 -0.28 5.53
N LEU A 11 -0.22 -0.14 6.80
CA LEU A 11 0.53 -0.62 7.95
C LEU A 11 -0.27 -1.67 8.70
N ARG A 12 0.34 -2.83 8.91
CA ARG A 12 -0.16 -3.87 9.82
C ARG A 12 0.79 -3.98 11.00
N LYS A 13 0.26 -4.28 12.18
CA LYS A 13 1.08 -4.51 13.38
C LYS A 13 0.65 -5.78 14.09
N VAL A 14 1.63 -6.54 14.56
CA VAL A 14 1.44 -7.63 15.51
C VAL A 14 1.81 -7.09 16.89
N VAL A 15 0.91 -7.27 17.85
CA VAL A 15 1.11 -6.81 19.23
C VAL A 15 1.18 -7.99 20.20
N ASN A 16 1.95 -7.84 21.27
CA ASN A 16 1.95 -8.79 22.38
C ASN A 16 0.70 -8.59 23.27
N LYS A 17 0.58 -9.40 24.33
CA LYS A 17 -0.54 -9.33 25.29
C LYS A 17 -0.62 -7.99 26.03
N ASP A 18 0.50 -7.30 26.15
CA ASP A 18 0.62 -6.00 26.82
C ASP A 18 0.38 -4.82 25.85
N GLY A 19 0.11 -5.10 24.56
CA GLY A 19 -0.18 -4.11 23.53
C GLY A 19 1.05 -3.52 22.84
N GLU A 20 2.25 -4.02 23.13
CA GLU A 20 3.49 -3.58 22.50
C GLU A 20 3.62 -4.15 21.08
N ALA A 21 4.00 -3.32 20.12
CA ALA A 21 4.23 -3.76 18.75
C ALA A 21 5.52 -4.60 18.65
N LEU A 22 5.37 -5.88 18.28
CA LEU A 22 6.46 -6.80 18.03
C LEU A 22 6.99 -6.65 16.60
N GLU A 23 6.06 -6.64 15.65
CA GLU A 23 6.33 -6.55 14.23
C GLU A 23 5.38 -5.57 13.56
N ILE A 24 5.90 -4.83 12.60
CA ILE A 24 5.19 -3.87 11.77
C ILE A 24 5.45 -4.28 10.32
N THR A 25 4.39 -4.44 9.54
CA THR A 25 4.48 -4.68 8.10
C THR A 25 4.05 -3.43 7.34
N LEU A 26 4.92 -2.90 6.51
CA LEU A 26 4.60 -1.86 5.52
C LEU A 26 4.30 -2.53 4.18
N ASP A 27 3.06 -2.42 3.73
CA ASP A 27 2.64 -2.88 2.42
C ASP A 27 2.54 -1.70 1.46
N ALA A 28 3.11 -1.86 0.27
CA ALA A 28 3.07 -0.89 -0.82
C ALA A 28 2.33 -1.51 -2.01
N SER A 29 1.37 -0.80 -2.58
CA SER A 29 0.59 -1.30 -3.71
C SER A 29 0.27 -0.22 -4.75
N HIS A 30 -0.02 -0.69 -5.97
CA HIS A 30 -0.76 0.06 -6.96
C HIS A 30 -2.25 -0.16 -6.70
N LYS A 31 -3.01 0.91 -6.49
CA LYS A 31 -4.47 0.86 -6.42
C LYS A 31 -5.07 1.64 -7.59
N TYR A 32 -5.97 1.01 -8.35
CA TYR A 32 -6.51 1.59 -9.58
C TYR A 32 -7.89 1.05 -9.93
N MET A 33 -8.52 1.66 -10.93
CA MET A 33 -9.71 1.11 -11.58
C MET A 33 -9.26 0.35 -12.83
N GLU A 34 -9.61 -0.93 -12.87
CA GLU A 34 -9.46 -1.78 -14.03
C GLU A 34 -10.75 -1.73 -14.84
N ASN A 35 -10.63 -1.49 -16.15
CA ASN A 35 -11.77 -1.44 -17.05
C ASN A 35 -11.80 -2.74 -17.83
N ASN A 36 -12.86 -3.51 -17.67
CA ASN A 36 -13.08 -4.75 -18.41
C ASN A 36 -14.30 -4.62 -19.30
N VAL A 37 -14.16 -5.08 -20.55
CA VAL A 37 -15.30 -5.22 -21.46
C VAL A 37 -15.92 -6.59 -21.23
N THR A 38 -17.18 -6.61 -20.80
CA THR A 38 -17.93 -7.84 -20.53
C THR A 38 -19.13 -7.94 -21.46
N VAL A 39 -19.43 -9.15 -21.93
CA VAL A 39 -20.64 -9.42 -22.72
C VAL A 39 -21.78 -9.72 -21.75
N THR A 40 -22.83 -8.90 -21.79
CA THR A 40 -24.09 -9.11 -21.05
C THR A 40 -25.22 -9.43 -22.03
N SER A 41 -26.41 -9.76 -21.51
CA SER A 41 -27.62 -9.91 -22.33
C SER A 41 -28.02 -8.63 -23.06
N ASN A 42 -27.50 -7.47 -22.62
CA ASN A 42 -27.77 -6.16 -23.20
C ASN A 42 -26.67 -5.69 -24.17
N GLY A 43 -25.62 -6.51 -24.39
CA GLY A 43 -24.52 -6.22 -25.31
C GLY A 43 -23.16 -6.13 -24.64
N LEU A 44 -22.24 -5.37 -25.23
CA LEU A 44 -20.91 -5.13 -24.67
C LEU A 44 -20.99 -3.98 -23.66
N GLU A 45 -20.64 -4.26 -22.41
CA GLU A 45 -20.58 -3.27 -21.34
C GLU A 45 -19.14 -3.06 -20.88
N ASN A 46 -18.77 -1.81 -20.61
CA ASN A 46 -17.50 -1.47 -19.97
C ASN A 46 -17.74 -1.30 -18.47
N VAL A 47 -17.14 -2.18 -17.68
CA VAL A 47 -17.27 -2.19 -16.22
C VAL A 47 -15.94 -1.77 -15.61
N ALA A 48 -15.96 -0.72 -14.80
CA ALA A 48 -14.82 -0.28 -14.01
C ALA A 48 -14.90 -0.91 -12.63
N THR A 49 -13.92 -1.75 -12.27
CA THR A 49 -13.83 -2.40 -10.96
C THR A 49 -12.58 -1.95 -10.21
N PRO A 50 -12.64 -1.82 -8.87
CA PRO A 50 -11.45 -1.57 -8.07
C PRO A 50 -10.47 -2.75 -8.16
N ALA A 51 -9.21 -2.46 -8.43
CA ALA A 51 -8.10 -3.41 -8.47
C ALA A 51 -6.94 -2.93 -7.58
N SER A 52 -6.13 -3.87 -7.09
CA SER A 52 -4.95 -3.58 -6.29
C SER A 52 -3.86 -4.62 -6.51
N ASP A 53 -2.65 -4.16 -6.84
CA ASP A 53 -1.48 -5.01 -7.02
C ASP A 53 -0.42 -4.67 -5.98
N GLN A 54 -0.06 -5.64 -5.13
CA GLN A 54 1.02 -5.45 -4.17
C GLN A 54 2.37 -5.39 -4.89
N VAL A 55 3.16 -4.37 -4.54
CA VAL A 55 4.51 -4.13 -5.07
C VAL A 55 5.57 -4.62 -4.09
N ALA A 56 5.37 -4.34 -2.80
CA ALA A 56 6.29 -4.76 -1.76
C ALA A 56 5.56 -4.98 -0.43
N SER A 57 6.16 -5.83 0.41
CA SER A 57 5.76 -6.04 1.79
C SER A 57 7.03 -6.14 2.64
N LEU A 58 7.22 -5.19 3.55
CA LEU A 58 8.42 -5.11 4.39
C LEU A 58 8.05 -5.34 5.85
N VAL A 59 8.56 -6.43 6.42
CA VAL A 59 8.44 -6.73 7.86
C VAL A 59 9.57 -6.06 8.61
N MET A 60 9.22 -5.34 9.68
CA MET A 60 10.12 -4.55 10.50
C MET A 60 9.81 -4.78 11.97
N ASN A 61 10.81 -4.72 12.82
CA ASN A 61 10.57 -4.56 14.26
C ASN A 61 10.34 -3.07 14.57
N ARG A 62 9.99 -2.78 15.82
CA ARG A 62 9.74 -1.39 16.26
C ARG A 62 10.91 -0.45 15.98
N GLN A 63 12.16 -0.90 16.19
CA GLN A 63 13.33 -0.06 16.02
C GLN A 63 13.58 0.30 14.56
N THR A 64 13.48 -0.67 13.65
CA THR A 64 13.69 -0.41 12.21
C THR A 64 12.58 0.43 11.60
N ALA A 65 11.33 0.27 12.07
CA ALA A 65 10.22 1.13 11.66
C ALA A 65 10.42 2.59 12.11
N ILE A 66 10.94 2.82 13.32
CA ILE A 66 11.28 4.18 13.81
C ILE A 66 12.42 4.77 12.97
N SER A 67 13.46 3.98 12.67
CA SER A 67 14.55 4.43 11.81
C SER A 67 14.05 4.85 10.41
N LEU A 68 13.14 4.07 9.80
CA LEU A 68 12.53 4.42 8.52
C LEU A 68 11.74 5.74 8.61
N ARG A 69 10.90 5.91 9.64
CA ARG A 69 10.18 7.18 9.88
C ARG A 69 11.15 8.36 9.94
N ASN A 70 12.21 8.24 10.73
CA ASN A 70 13.14 9.34 10.93
C ASN A 70 13.91 9.67 9.64
N LEU A 71 14.28 8.66 8.86
CA LEU A 71 14.90 8.86 7.54
C LEU A 71 13.97 9.61 6.58
N LEU A 72 12.69 9.24 6.56
CA LEU A 72 11.66 9.92 5.75
C LEU A 72 11.52 11.38 6.16
N VAL A 73 11.37 11.66 7.46
CA VAL A 73 11.29 13.04 7.99
C VAL A 73 12.53 13.84 7.63
N GLN A 74 13.73 13.29 7.87
CA GLN A 74 14.99 13.96 7.54
C GLN A 74 15.12 14.29 6.04
N THR A 75 14.62 13.41 5.18
CA THR A 75 14.71 13.59 3.73
C THR A 75 13.73 14.66 3.24
N LEU A 76 12.52 14.72 3.81
CA LEU A 76 11.47 15.67 3.44
C LEU A 76 11.66 17.05 4.07
N ASP A 77 12.19 17.13 5.29
CA ASP A 77 12.48 18.42 5.97
C ASP A 77 13.62 19.21 5.30
N GLY A 78 14.32 18.62 4.33
CA GLY A 78 15.29 19.29 3.46
C GLY A 78 14.69 19.92 2.19
N GLU A 79 13.40 19.70 1.92
CA GLU A 79 12.67 20.27 0.77
C GLU A 79 11.95 21.55 1.21
N THR A 80 12.66 22.68 1.21
CA THR A 80 12.08 24.03 1.30
C THR A 80 11.81 24.62 -0.07
#